data_AF-A0A830GQA5-F1
#
_entry.id   AF-A0A830GQA5-F1
#
_cell.length_a   1.000
_cell.length_b   1.000
_cell.length_c   1.000
_cell.angle_alpha   90.00
_cell.angle_beta   90.00
_cell.angle_gamma   90.00
#
_symmetry.space_group_name_H-M   'P 1'
#
loop_
_entity.id
_entity.type
_entity.pdbx_description
1 polymer ?
#
loop_
_entity_poly.entity_id
_entity_poly.type
_entity_poly.pdbx_seq_one_letter_code
_entity_poly.pdbx_strand_id
1 'polypeptide(L)' 'MRGYDGDPEKFVRENHETLIRILKHSDDKFVRGLALSALIKYGPEPCLDDLEHDLTRARDEDGGVA' A
#
# COMPACT_ATOMS: atom_id res chain seq x y z
N MET A 1 -0.84 27.25 6.12
CA MET A 1 -0.79 25.80 5.79
C MET A 1 0.66 25.37 5.87
N ARG A 2 1.00 24.37 6.69
CA ARG A 2 2.35 23.78 6.70
C ARG A 2 2.49 23.05 5.36
N GLY A 3 3.25 23.62 4.43
CA GLY A 3 3.43 23.08 3.09
C GLY A 3 4.12 21.73 3.17
N TYR A 4 3.62 20.77 2.39
CA TYR A 4 4.37 19.58 2.04
C TYR A 4 5.71 20.04 1.43
N ASP A 5 6.81 19.63 2.02
CA ASP A 5 8.17 20.00 1.59
C ASP A 5 8.63 19.23 0.34
N GLY A 6 7.78 18.34 -0.18
CA GLY A 6 8.09 17.52 -1.34
C GLY A 6 8.76 16.19 -0.99
N ASP A 7 9.04 15.92 0.29
CA ASP A 7 9.75 14.71 0.72
C ASP A 7 8.84 13.47 0.66
N PRO A 8 9.05 12.57 -0.33
CA PRO A 8 8.21 11.39 -0.50
C PRO A 8 8.35 10.37 0.64
N GLU A 9 9.51 10.28 1.28
CA GLU A 9 9.70 9.37 2.43
C GLU A 9 8.89 9.84 3.63
N LYS A 10 8.96 11.15 3.90
CA LYS A 10 8.15 11.76 4.94
C LYS A 10 6.66 11.62 4.66
N PHE A 11 6.23 11.84 3.41
CA PHE A 11 4.84 11.63 3.00
C PHE A 11 4.37 10.20 3.30
N VAL A 12 5.13 9.20 2.84
CA VAL A 12 4.74 7.80 3.01
C VAL A 12 4.74 7.41 4.48
N ARG A 13 5.71 7.88 5.28
CA ARG A 13 5.73 7.65 6.73
C ARG A 13 4.54 8.28 7.44
N GLU A 14 4.20 9.54 7.14
CA GLU A 14 3.10 10.25 7.78
C GLU A 14 1.72 9.69 7.38
N ASN A 15 1.63 9.08 6.19
CA ASN A 15 0.38 8.54 5.64
C ASN A 15 0.33 7.01 5.60
N HIS A 16 1.24 6.33 6.31
CA HIS A 16 1.43 4.88 6.22
C HIS A 16 0.13 4.08 6.40
N GLU A 17 -0.60 4.32 7.49
CA GLU A 17 -1.87 3.63 7.77
C GLU A 17 -2.94 3.89 6.70
N THR A 18 -2.95 5.10 6.12
CA THR A 18 -3.89 5.47 5.06
C THR A 18 -3.56 4.73 3.77
N LEU A 19 -2.28 4.63 3.40
CA LEU A 19 -1.83 3.88 2.23
C LEU A 19 -2.16 2.39 2.37
N ILE A 20 -1.95 1.80 3.55
CA ILE A 20 -2.35 0.42 3.85
C ILE A 20 -3.88 0.25 3.74
N ARG A 21 -4.67 1.19 4.27
CA ARG A 21 -6.13 1.16 4.17
C ARG A 21 -6.61 1.24 2.71
N ILE A 22 -5.99 2.10 1.91
CA ILE A 22 -6.26 2.21 0.46
C ILE A 22 -5.98 0.88 -0.23
N LEU A 23 -4.82 0.27 0.05
CA LEU A 23 -4.45 -1.01 -0.52
C LEU A 23 -5.47 -2.12 -0.22
N LYS A 24 -6.00 -2.15 1.02
CA LYS A 24 -6.93 -3.17 1.50
C LYS A 24 -8.38 -2.99 1.05
N HIS A 25 -8.83 -1.74 0.90
CA HIS A 25 -10.27 -1.46 0.79
C HIS A 25 -10.67 -0.62 -0.42
N SER A 26 -9.72 -0.07 -1.18
CA SER A 26 -10.06 0.60 -2.44
C SER A 26 -10.51 -0.43 -3.48
N ASP A 27 -11.52 -0.07 -4.25
CA ASP A 27 -12.02 -0.82 -5.42
C ASP A 27 -11.27 -0.43 -6.71
N ASP A 28 -10.54 0.69 -6.69
CA ASP A 28 -9.77 1.19 -7.83
C ASP A 28 -8.35 0.57 -7.87
N LYS A 29 -8.11 -0.23 -8.92
CA LYS A 29 -6.82 -0.90 -9.17
C LYS A 29 -5.66 0.08 -9.36
N PHE A 30 -5.89 1.23 -9.98
CA PHE A 30 -4.86 2.24 -10.20
C PHE A 30 -4.45 2.88 -8.88
N VAL A 31 -5.42 3.24 -8.03
CA VAL A 31 -5.15 3.84 -6.72
C VAL A 31 -4.43 2.84 -5.81
N ARG A 32 -4.84 1.57 -5.80
CA ARG A 32 -4.12 0.50 -5.09
C ARG A 32 -2.69 0.33 -5.58
N GLY A 33 -2.47 0.33 -6.89
CA GLY A 33 -1.14 0.20 -7.49
C GLY A 33 -0.21 1.37 -7.14
N LEU A 34 -0.74 2.60 -7.06
CA LEU A 34 0.00 3.76 -6.61
C LEU A 34 0.39 3.66 -5.13
N ALA A 35 -0.56 3.31 -4.26
CA ALA A 35 -0.30 3.14 -2.83
C ALA A 35 0.75 2.07 -2.57
N LEU A 36 0.62 0.94 -3.28
CA LEU A 36 1.60 -0.15 -3.28
C LEU A 36 3.00 0.34 -3.67
N SER A 37 3.11 1.03 -4.80
CA SER A 37 4.39 1.53 -5.32
C SER A 37 5.04 2.53 -4.36
N ALA A 38 4.24 3.37 -3.71
CA ALA A 38 4.73 4.33 -2.72
C ALA A 38 5.29 3.62 -1.48
N LEU A 39 4.59 2.59 -0.98
CA LEU A 39 5.03 1.79 0.17
C LEU A 39 6.30 0.98 -0.14
N ILE A 40 6.40 0.36 -1.31
CA ILE A 40 7.60 -0.39 -1.72
C ILE A 40 8.82 0.54 -1.83
N LYS A 41 8.64 1.73 -2.40
CA LYS A 41 9.75 2.62 -2.75
C LYS A 41 10.21 3.50 -1.60
N TYR A 42 9.30 3.88 -0.71
CA TYR A 42 9.56 4.90 0.33
C TYR A 42 9.04 4.48 1.72
N GLY A 43 8.44 3.30 1.85
CA GLY A 43 7.99 2.76 3.12
C GLY A 43 9.12 2.09 3.90
N PRO A 44 8.92 1.84 5.21
CA PRO A 44 9.89 1.11 6.02
C PRO A 44 9.96 -0.37 5.59
N GLU A 45 11.16 -0.98 5.61
CA GLU A 45 11.40 -2.37 5.16
C GLU A 45 10.41 -3.46 5.63
N PRO A 46 9.88 -3.49 6.87
CA PRO A 46 8.95 -4.53 7.29
C PRO A 46 7.61 -4.56 6.52
N CYS A 47 7.31 -3.56 5.69
CA CYS A 47 6.08 -3.52 4.91
C CYS A 47 6.03 -4.51 3.73
N LEU A 48 7.17 -5.02 3.26
CA LEU A 48 7.21 -5.90 2.09
C LEU A 48 6.73 -7.32 2.40
N ASP A 49 7.12 -7.88 3.55
CA ASP A 49 6.74 -9.23 3.98
C ASP A 49 5.23 -9.33 4.28
N ASP A 50 4.70 -8.34 5.03
CA ASP A 50 3.27 -8.24 5.34
C ASP A 50 2.42 -8.11 4.06
N LEU A 51 2.96 -7.40 3.07
CA LEU A 51 2.33 -7.16 1.79
C LEU A 51 2.37 -8.39 0.88
N GLU A 52 3.47 -9.14 0.87
CA GLU A 52 3.57 -10.42 0.15
C GLU A 52 2.60 -11.46 0.74
N HIS A 53 2.46 -11.48 2.07
CA HIS A 53 1.46 -12.29 2.76
C HIS A 53 0.03 -11.89 2.37
N ASP A 54 -0.29 -10.59 2.37
CA ASP A 54 -1.61 -10.08 1.96
C ASP A 54 -1.91 -10.37 0.47
N LEU A 55 -0.92 -10.25 -0.42
CA LEU A 55 -1.05 -10.59 -1.85
C LEU A 55 -1.29 -12.09 -2.07
N THR A 56 -0.58 -12.94 -1.33
CA THR A 56 -0.77 -14.40 -1.38
C THR A 56 -2.19 -14.75 -0.95
N ARG A 57 -2.68 -14.15 0.15
CA ARG A 57 -4.06 -14.34 0.62
C ARG A 57 -5.10 -13.89 -0.40
N ALA A 58 -4.92 -12.72 -1.01
CA ALA A 58 -5.85 -12.21 -2.02
C ALA A 58 -5.91 -13.12 -3.27
N ARG A 59 -4.79 -13.74 -3.66
CA ARG A 59 -4.75 -14.72 -4.76
C ARG A 59 -5.53 -15.99 -4.42
N ASP A 60 -5.43 -16.45 -3.18
CA ASP A 60 -6.10 -17.67 -2.72
C ASP A 60 -7.61 -17.45 -2.51
N GLU A 61 -8.02 -16.23 -2.13
CA GLU A 61 -9.44 -15.84 -2.00
C GLU A 61 -10.15 -15.65 -3.36
N ASP A 62 -9.43 -15.20 -4.40
CA ASP A 62 -9.95 -15.06 -5.79
C ASP A 62 -9.95 -16.41 -6.56
N GLY A 63 -9.15 -17.38 -6.10
CA GLY A 63 -9.14 -18.77 -6.60
C GLY A 63 -10.33 -19.63 -6.13
N GLY A 64 -11.26 -19.06 -5.37
CA GLY A 64 -12.48 -19.71 -4.86
C GLY A 64 -13.66 -19.72 -5.82
N VAL A 65 -13.44 -19.94 -7.12
CA VAL A 65 -14.52 -20.24 -8.08
C VAL A 65 -14.21 -21.51 -8.88
N ALA A 66 -14.87 -22.59 -8.44
CA ALA A 66 -15.25 -23.82 -9.17
C ALA A 66 -14.17 -24.65 -9.88
#